data_AF-A0A2S5LHH0-F1
#
_entry.id   AF-A0A2S5LHH0-F1
#
_cell.length_a   1.000
_cell.length_b   1.000
_cell.length_c   1.000
_cell.angle_alpha   90.00
_cell.angle_beta   90.00
_cell.angle_gamma   90.00
#
_symmetry.space_group_name_H-M   'P 1'
#
loop_
_entity.id
_entity.type
_entity.pdbx_description
1 polymer ?
#
loop_
_entity_poly.entity_id
_entity_poly.type
_entity_poly.pdbx_seq_one_letter_code
_entity_poly.pdbx_strand_id
1 'polypeptide(L)'
;LRLWEPSIGGPLTNLALNFAALVVILLAAQYLWRSWFPNYPFGVGPAWRRFAAYPLRQFVYAFAGLVIVSGGFEAIFSGAAFDVMGISAGSPDLADPGFANFSRAMNQIAAFALPAGLIAYLGFVALAGPARRTTSTALVAAAPPRMALAISPESVLIGQDLGRRIRLMGWMGFWLDFVLAFLTAPLLAFGAVGQSISSTVWVSDPIHWGYFGLGLLFASLFLDLFSTIASGRLMRDPASVLGADQSTALWFLGAGSLVNALGSVVSFIGVGLSIALLVAKTVSQPPGIAITDPDRIVRALDVFILMANFNLLLAHFVGVGAAVWLSMQALKARHKFAVALG
;
A
#
# COMPACT_ATOMS: atom_id res chain seq x y z
N LEU A 1 -8.62 -2.89 17.48
CA LEU A 1 -8.32 -2.99 18.93
C LEU A 1 -7.03 -2.25 19.28
N ARG A 2 -5.85 -2.64 18.77
CA ARG A 2 -4.59 -1.91 19.04
C ARG A 2 -4.54 -0.44 18.58
N LEU A 3 -5.33 -0.07 17.58
CA LEU A 3 -5.54 1.32 17.16
C LEU A 3 -6.33 2.17 18.17
N TRP A 4 -7.08 1.52 19.06
CA TRP A 4 -7.96 2.17 20.06
C TRP A 4 -7.37 2.05 21.48
N GLU A 5 -6.55 1.03 21.73
CA GLU A 5 -5.81 0.82 22.98
C GLU A 5 -4.32 0.64 22.65
N PRO A 6 -3.54 1.74 22.63
CA PRO A 6 -2.18 1.76 22.10
C PRO A 6 -1.17 0.99 22.94
N SER A 7 -1.46 0.79 24.23
CA SER A 7 -0.61 0.12 25.21
C SER A 7 -1.35 -1.01 25.91
N ILE A 8 -0.64 -2.08 26.23
CA ILE A 8 -1.15 -3.15 27.10
C ILE A 8 -1.42 -2.63 28.51
N GLY A 9 -2.52 -3.10 29.12
CA GLY A 9 -2.95 -2.76 30.48
C GLY A 9 -4.35 -2.11 30.56
N GLY A 10 -5.03 -1.90 29.44
CA GLY A 10 -6.41 -1.41 29.39
C GLY A 10 -7.47 -2.51 29.24
N PRO A 11 -8.76 -2.13 29.17
CA PRO A 11 -9.88 -3.06 29.23
C PRO A 11 -9.99 -4.02 28.03
N LEU A 12 -9.37 -3.70 26.89
CA LEU A 12 -9.41 -4.53 25.69
C LEU A 12 -8.13 -5.37 25.51
N THR A 13 -7.16 -5.24 26.41
CA THR A 13 -5.87 -5.95 26.35
C THR A 13 -6.05 -7.46 26.22
N ASN A 14 -6.82 -8.08 27.13
CA ASN A 14 -7.05 -9.53 27.10
C ASN A 14 -7.77 -9.95 25.82
N LEU A 15 -8.75 -9.18 25.36
CA LEU A 15 -9.48 -9.46 24.13
C LEU A 15 -8.54 -9.41 22.91
N ALA A 16 -7.69 -8.38 22.82
CA ALA A 16 -6.73 -8.21 21.74
C ALA A 16 -5.69 -9.34 21.69
N LEU A 17 -5.18 -9.76 22.86
CA LEU A 17 -4.22 -10.86 22.96
C LEU A 17 -4.85 -12.21 22.61
N ASN A 18 -6.09 -12.46 23.04
CA ASN A 18 -6.84 -13.66 22.68
C ASN A 18 -7.13 -13.73 21.17
N PHE A 19 -7.51 -12.61 20.54
CA PHE A 19 -7.64 -12.54 19.07
C PHE A 19 -6.31 -12.77 18.36
N ALA A 20 -5.21 -12.18 18.85
CA ALA A 20 -3.89 -12.40 18.27
C ALA A 20 -3.46 -13.87 18.35
N ALA A 21 -3.68 -14.52 19.49
CA ALA A 21 -3.39 -15.93 19.69
C ALA A 21 -4.25 -16.83 18.78
N LEU A 22 -5.53 -16.50 18.59
CA LEU A 22 -6.38 -17.20 17.61
C LEU A 22 -5.84 -17.03 16.18
N VAL A 23 -5.44 -15.81 15.78
CA VAL A 23 -4.85 -15.55 14.46
C VAL A 23 -3.55 -16.31 14.26
N VAL A 24 -2.70 -16.46 15.29
CA VAL A 24 -1.51 -17.33 15.24
C VAL A 24 -1.89 -18.76 14.91
N ILE A 25 -2.84 -19.34 15.64
CA ILE A 25 -3.29 -20.71 15.44
C ILE A 25 -3.83 -20.88 14.01
N LEU A 26 -4.65 -19.94 13.54
CA LEU A 26 -5.21 -19.97 12.20
C LEU A 26 -4.14 -19.82 11.11
N LEU A 27 -3.14 -18.95 11.30
CA LEU A 27 -2.02 -18.79 10.36
C LEU A 27 -1.11 -20.02 10.34
N ALA A 28 -0.82 -20.61 11.50
CA ALA A 28 -0.05 -21.85 11.61
C ALA A 28 -0.79 -23.02 10.96
N ALA A 29 -2.08 -23.17 11.25
CA ALA A 29 -2.95 -24.15 10.61
C ALA A 29 -3.02 -23.94 9.10
N GLN A 30 -3.15 -22.70 8.63
CA GLN A 30 -3.13 -22.37 7.20
C GLN A 30 -1.78 -22.72 6.55
N TYR A 31 -0.66 -22.45 7.24
CA TYR A 31 0.68 -22.75 6.75
C TYR A 31 0.91 -24.26 6.64
N LEU A 32 0.53 -25.03 7.67
CA LEU A 32 0.58 -26.49 7.69
C LEU A 32 -0.34 -27.11 6.63
N TRP A 33 -1.59 -26.65 6.54
CA TRP A 33 -2.55 -27.10 5.52
C TRP A 33 -2.01 -26.91 4.11
N ARG A 34 -1.30 -25.80 3.86
CA ARG A 34 -0.69 -25.52 2.55
C ARG A 34 0.55 -26.36 2.26
N SER A 35 1.27 -26.82 3.28
CA SER A 35 2.37 -27.76 3.09
C SER A 35 1.87 -29.14 2.61
N TRP A 36 0.66 -29.52 3.00
CA TRP A 36 0.00 -30.75 2.54
C TRP A 36 -0.83 -30.59 1.27
N PHE A 37 -1.41 -29.41 1.04
CA PHE A 37 -2.20 -29.10 -0.14
C PHE A 37 -1.63 -27.87 -0.87
N PRO A 38 -0.60 -28.04 -1.72
CA PRO A 38 0.05 -26.96 -2.46
C PRO A 38 -0.82 -26.43 -3.61
N ASN A 39 -2.06 -26.05 -3.32
CA ASN A 39 -2.95 -25.38 -4.26
C ASN A 39 -2.66 -23.88 -4.23
N TYR A 40 -1.65 -23.46 -4.99
CA TYR A 40 -1.36 -22.05 -5.19
C TYR A 40 -2.43 -21.45 -6.13
N PRO A 41 -3.23 -20.45 -5.71
CA PRO A 41 -4.28 -19.87 -6.57
C PRO A 41 -3.70 -19.16 -7.81
N PHE A 42 -2.39 -18.88 -7.81
CA PHE A 42 -1.65 -18.35 -8.96
C PHE A 42 -0.70 -19.38 -9.59
N GLY A 43 -0.89 -20.66 -9.26
CA GLY A 43 -0.11 -21.79 -9.80
C GLY A 43 -0.40 -22.02 -11.28
N VAL A 44 -1.50 -21.45 -11.80
CA VAL A 44 -1.87 -21.53 -13.21
C VAL A 44 -2.02 -20.10 -13.74
N GLY A 45 -1.27 -19.77 -14.80
CA GLY A 45 -1.28 -18.45 -15.43
C GLY A 45 0.11 -17.82 -15.61
N PRO A 46 0.17 -16.58 -16.14
CA PRO A 46 1.42 -15.90 -16.46
C PRO A 46 2.37 -15.73 -15.26
N ALA A 47 3.68 -15.88 -15.50
CA ALA A 47 4.72 -15.78 -14.47
C ALA A 47 4.65 -14.50 -13.63
N TRP A 48 4.25 -13.36 -14.22
CA TRP A 48 4.12 -12.09 -13.50
C TRP A 48 3.12 -12.16 -12.34
N ARG A 49 2.05 -12.96 -12.45
CA ARG A 49 1.07 -13.13 -11.36
C ARG A 49 1.73 -13.77 -10.15
N ARG A 50 2.64 -14.72 -10.37
CA ARG A 50 3.41 -15.36 -9.30
C ARG A 50 4.43 -14.39 -8.71
N PHE A 51 5.14 -13.67 -9.57
CA PHE A 51 6.13 -12.65 -9.16
C PHE A 51 5.52 -11.49 -8.38
N ALA A 52 4.26 -11.12 -8.62
CA ALA A 52 3.57 -10.07 -7.87
C ALA A 52 2.83 -10.59 -6.62
N ALA A 53 2.12 -11.72 -6.74
CA ALA A 53 1.36 -12.28 -5.61
C ALA A 53 2.25 -12.83 -4.50
N TYR A 54 3.44 -13.33 -4.83
CA TYR A 54 4.31 -13.95 -3.85
C TYR A 54 4.88 -12.91 -2.87
N PRO A 55 5.55 -11.83 -3.29
CA PRO A 55 6.04 -10.81 -2.37
C PRO A 55 4.93 -10.13 -1.57
N LEU A 56 3.79 -9.85 -2.20
CA LEU A 56 2.66 -9.19 -1.54
C LEU A 56 2.04 -10.07 -0.45
N ARG A 57 1.96 -11.38 -0.68
CA ARG A 57 1.56 -12.32 0.35
C ARG A 57 2.62 -12.48 1.44
N GLN A 58 3.90 -12.55 1.08
CA GLN A 58 4.97 -12.61 2.08
C GLN A 58 4.98 -11.35 2.95
N PHE A 59 4.69 -10.18 2.38
CA PHE A 59 4.48 -8.95 3.11
C PHE A 59 3.34 -9.09 4.12
N VAL A 60 2.16 -9.57 3.71
CA VAL A 60 1.02 -9.81 4.63
C VAL A 60 1.40 -10.79 5.75
N TYR A 61 2.11 -11.88 5.45
CA TYR A 61 2.55 -12.83 6.48
C TYR A 61 3.60 -12.26 7.42
N ALA A 62 4.59 -11.57 6.89
CA ALA A 62 5.63 -10.93 7.69
C ALA A 62 5.04 -9.89 8.63
N PHE A 63 4.12 -9.04 8.14
CA PHE A 63 3.49 -8.01 8.95
C PHE A 63 2.44 -8.56 9.92
N ALA A 64 1.71 -9.63 9.57
CA ALA A 64 0.85 -10.32 10.52
C ALA A 64 1.67 -10.96 11.65
N GLY A 65 2.77 -11.64 11.30
CA GLY A 65 3.72 -12.18 12.27
C GLY A 65 4.34 -11.08 13.14
N LEU A 66 4.70 -9.94 12.55
CA LEU A 66 5.25 -8.80 13.27
C LEU A 66 4.23 -8.24 14.27
N VAL A 67 2.96 -8.04 13.91
CA VAL A 67 1.89 -7.64 14.85
C VAL A 67 1.77 -8.63 16.00
N ILE A 68 1.80 -9.93 15.73
CA ILE A 68 1.69 -10.96 16.76
C ILE A 68 2.88 -10.91 17.72
N VAL A 69 4.10 -11.00 17.18
CA VAL A 69 5.34 -11.14 17.96
C VAL A 69 5.59 -9.88 18.79
N SER A 70 5.47 -8.72 18.17
CA SER A 70 5.63 -7.43 18.86
C SER A 70 4.56 -7.20 19.92
N GLY A 71 3.32 -7.67 19.69
CA GLY A 71 2.24 -7.56 20.66
C GLY A 71 2.42 -8.48 21.86
N GLY A 72 2.94 -9.69 21.64
CA GLY A 72 3.28 -10.64 22.69
C GLY A 72 4.48 -10.19 23.52
N PHE A 73 5.52 -9.66 22.87
CA PHE A 73 6.66 -9.07 23.58
C PHE A 73 6.27 -7.85 24.39
N GLU A 74 5.46 -6.94 23.84
CA GLU A 74 4.92 -5.85 24.64
C GLU A 74 4.17 -6.38 25.86
N ALA A 75 3.41 -7.49 25.73
CA ALA A 75 2.65 -8.05 26.85
C ALA A 75 3.58 -8.52 27.97
N ILE A 76 4.55 -9.36 27.61
CA ILE A 76 5.51 -9.95 28.54
C ILE A 76 6.33 -8.88 29.27
N PHE A 77 6.85 -7.90 28.52
CA PHE A 77 7.78 -6.90 29.06
C PHE A 77 7.10 -5.63 29.59
N SER A 78 5.77 -5.49 29.45
CA SER A 78 5.03 -4.37 30.04
C SER A 78 4.94 -4.43 31.57
N GLY A 79 5.16 -5.60 32.17
CA GLY A 79 4.94 -5.84 33.60
C GLY A 79 3.46 -5.92 34.00
N ALA A 80 2.53 -5.76 33.05
CA ALA A 80 1.10 -5.88 33.29
C ALA A 80 0.70 -7.36 33.40
N ALA A 81 -0.23 -7.66 34.30
CA ALA A 81 -0.89 -8.95 34.31
C ALA A 81 -1.89 -9.03 33.14
N PHE A 82 -1.88 -10.15 32.42
CA PHE A 82 -2.78 -10.39 31.30
C PHE A 82 -3.18 -11.86 31.22
N ASP A 83 -4.30 -12.14 30.57
CA ASP A 83 -4.80 -13.50 30.34
C ASP A 83 -4.86 -13.79 28.83
N VAL A 84 -4.25 -14.90 28.42
CA VAL A 84 -4.39 -15.44 27.07
C VAL A 84 -4.89 -16.87 27.15
N MET A 85 -6.07 -17.13 26.58
CA MET A 85 -6.71 -18.44 26.50
C MET A 85 -6.88 -19.12 27.87
N GLY A 86 -7.14 -18.35 28.93
CA GLY A 86 -7.31 -18.86 30.29
C GLY A 86 -5.98 -19.12 31.01
N ILE A 87 -4.86 -18.71 30.42
CA ILE A 87 -3.54 -18.75 31.05
C ILE A 87 -3.19 -17.32 31.46
N SER A 88 -3.18 -17.08 32.77
CA SER A 88 -2.68 -15.83 33.35
C SER A 88 -1.15 -15.79 33.24
N ALA A 89 -0.66 -14.69 32.67
CA ALA A 89 0.76 -14.41 32.48
C ALA A 89 1.05 -12.93 32.73
N GLY A 90 2.34 -12.58 32.65
CA GLY A 90 2.83 -11.25 32.99
C GLY A 90 3.21 -11.15 34.48
N SER A 91 4.39 -10.61 34.73
CA SER A 91 4.91 -10.34 36.07
C SER A 91 5.64 -9.01 36.07
N PRO A 92 5.51 -8.19 37.12
CA PRO A 92 6.35 -7.01 37.32
C PRO A 92 7.85 -7.31 37.25
N ASP A 93 8.26 -8.53 37.61
CA ASP A 93 9.67 -8.95 37.61
C ASP A 93 10.27 -9.09 36.20
N LEU A 94 9.42 -9.20 35.17
CA LEU A 94 9.82 -9.27 33.76
C LEU A 94 9.71 -7.91 33.05
N ALA A 95 9.38 -6.84 33.78
CA ALA A 95 9.15 -5.53 33.20
C ALA A 95 10.44 -4.91 32.64
N ASP A 96 10.46 -4.64 31.34
CA ASP A 96 11.49 -3.84 30.66
C ASP A 96 10.77 -2.74 29.86
N PRO A 97 10.69 -1.52 30.40
CA PRO A 97 10.01 -0.41 29.74
C PRO A 97 10.61 -0.07 28.37
N GLY A 98 11.93 -0.21 28.19
CA GLY A 98 12.60 0.10 26.94
C GLY A 98 12.21 -0.90 25.85
N PHE A 99 12.26 -2.18 26.18
CA PHE A 99 11.88 -3.25 25.25
C PHE A 99 10.36 -3.28 24.97
N ALA A 100 9.53 -2.99 25.98
CA ALA A 100 8.09 -2.86 25.82
C ALA A 100 7.72 -1.70 24.89
N ASN A 101 8.37 -0.54 25.03
CA ASN A 101 8.15 0.61 24.16
C ASN A 101 8.59 0.34 22.71
N PHE A 102 9.75 -0.30 22.53
CA PHE A 102 10.21 -0.73 21.20
C PHE A 102 9.24 -1.71 20.55
N SER A 103 8.80 -2.72 21.30
CA SER A 103 7.84 -3.73 20.82
C SER A 103 6.50 -3.09 20.47
N ARG A 104 6.01 -2.14 21.27
CA ARG A 104 4.81 -1.35 20.97
C ARG A 104 4.94 -0.56 19.67
N ALA A 105 6.06 0.12 19.45
CA ALA A 105 6.30 0.87 18.22
C ALA A 105 6.28 -0.05 16.98
N MET A 106 6.93 -1.21 17.05
CA MET A 106 6.88 -2.23 16.01
C MET A 106 5.46 -2.75 15.78
N ASN A 107 4.70 -2.96 16.86
CA ASN A 107 3.31 -3.39 16.79
C ASN A 107 2.43 -2.38 16.06
N GLN A 108 2.58 -1.10 16.37
CA GLN A 108 1.81 -0.02 15.75
C GLN A 108 2.14 0.13 14.27
N ILE A 109 3.43 0.17 13.91
CA ILE A 109 3.86 0.20 12.50
C ILE A 109 3.25 -0.98 11.74
N ALA A 110 3.30 -2.17 12.34
CA ALA A 110 2.77 -3.36 11.69
C ALA A 110 1.24 -3.36 11.61
N ALA A 111 0.55 -2.84 12.63
CA ALA A 111 -0.90 -2.70 12.65
C ALA A 111 -1.43 -1.72 11.59
N PHE A 112 -0.61 -0.77 11.13
CA PHE A 112 -0.92 0.12 10.00
C PHE A 112 -0.55 -0.48 8.64
N ALA A 113 0.64 -1.07 8.54
CA ALA A 113 1.12 -1.66 7.30
C ALA A 113 0.32 -2.90 6.88
N LEU A 114 -0.18 -3.70 7.83
CA LEU A 114 -0.90 -4.93 7.56
C LEU A 114 -2.24 -4.69 6.82
N PRO A 115 -3.14 -3.79 7.24
CA PRO A 115 -4.34 -3.44 6.47
C PRO A 115 -4.03 -2.95 5.05
N ALA A 116 -3.02 -2.09 4.88
CA ALA A 116 -2.62 -1.59 3.56
C ALA A 116 -2.13 -2.74 2.66
N GLY A 117 -1.27 -3.61 3.19
CA GLY A 117 -0.82 -4.83 2.50
C GLY A 117 -1.95 -5.80 2.19
N LEU A 118 -2.93 -5.94 3.09
CA LEU A 118 -4.10 -6.79 2.90
C LEU A 118 -5.03 -6.23 1.82
N ILE A 119 -5.28 -4.93 1.82
CA ILE A 119 -6.07 -4.26 0.77
C ILE A 119 -5.38 -4.41 -0.58
N ALA A 120 -4.07 -4.18 -0.65
CA ALA A 120 -3.27 -4.39 -1.86
C ALA A 120 -3.32 -5.85 -2.32
N TYR A 121 -3.19 -6.82 -1.41
CA TYR A 121 -3.26 -8.24 -1.70
C TYR A 121 -4.64 -8.68 -2.18
N LEU A 122 -5.71 -8.25 -1.50
CA LEU A 122 -7.08 -8.57 -1.86
C LEU A 122 -7.49 -7.89 -3.17
N GLY A 123 -7.08 -6.64 -3.38
CA GLY A 123 -7.23 -5.95 -4.66
C GLY A 123 -6.51 -6.70 -5.77
N PHE A 124 -5.28 -7.12 -5.54
CA PHE A 124 -4.53 -7.96 -6.47
C PHE A 124 -5.26 -9.29 -6.74
N VAL A 125 -5.78 -9.99 -5.72
CA VAL A 125 -6.51 -11.26 -5.87
C VAL A 125 -7.83 -11.05 -6.64
N ALA A 126 -8.56 -9.98 -6.38
CA ALA A 126 -9.81 -9.66 -7.07
C ALA A 126 -9.57 -9.34 -8.56
N LEU A 127 -8.48 -8.64 -8.86
CA LEU A 127 -8.09 -8.23 -10.21
C LEU A 127 -7.33 -9.34 -10.97
N ALA A 128 -6.61 -10.19 -10.24
CA ALA A 128 -5.87 -11.33 -10.74
C ALA A 128 -6.59 -12.67 -10.48
N GLY A 129 -7.87 -12.64 -10.17
CA GLY A 129 -8.71 -13.84 -10.20
C GLY A 129 -8.75 -14.37 -11.64
N PRO A 130 -8.85 -15.69 -11.88
CA PRO A 130 -9.33 -16.12 -13.17
C PRO A 130 -10.69 -15.46 -13.33
N ALA A 131 -10.86 -14.64 -14.37
CA ALA A 131 -12.19 -14.32 -14.81
C ALA A 131 -12.85 -15.68 -15.00
N ARG A 132 -13.76 -16.08 -14.09
CA ARG A 132 -14.73 -17.14 -14.37
C ARG A 132 -15.65 -16.57 -15.44
N ARG A 133 -15.11 -16.36 -16.63
CA ARG A 133 -15.87 -16.48 -17.85
C ARG A 133 -15.97 -17.98 -18.08
N THR A 134 -16.93 -18.58 -17.38
CA THR A 134 -17.77 -19.62 -17.98
C THR A 134 -18.51 -18.99 -19.18
N THR A 135 -17.76 -18.50 -20.17
CA THR A 135 -18.24 -18.55 -21.55
C THR A 135 -18.11 -20.02 -21.89
N SER A 136 -19.24 -20.71 -21.78
CA SER A 136 -19.47 -22.01 -22.38
C SER A 136 -18.69 -22.04 -23.70
N THR A 137 -17.69 -22.91 -23.80
CA THR A 137 -16.90 -23.13 -25.02
C THR A 137 -17.80 -23.46 -26.21
N ALA A 138 -19.03 -23.92 -25.95
CA ALA A 138 -20.08 -24.10 -26.94
C ALA A 138 -20.60 -22.80 -27.58
N LEU A 139 -20.62 -21.66 -26.86
CA LEU A 139 -21.06 -20.37 -27.43
C LEU A 139 -19.96 -19.66 -28.25
N VAL A 140 -18.69 -19.92 -27.94
CA VAL A 140 -17.54 -19.44 -28.73
C VAL A 140 -17.34 -20.29 -29.99
N ALA A 141 -17.63 -21.59 -29.92
CA ALA A 141 -17.63 -22.48 -31.09
C ALA A 141 -18.78 -22.19 -32.07
N ALA A 142 -19.86 -21.56 -31.61
CA ALA A 142 -21.00 -21.16 -32.44
C ALA A 142 -20.95 -19.71 -32.93
N ALA A 143 -19.95 -18.92 -32.51
CA ALA A 143 -19.71 -17.63 -33.12
C ALA A 143 -19.19 -17.88 -34.55
N PRO A 144 -19.78 -17.26 -35.59
CA PRO A 144 -19.19 -17.32 -36.93
C PRO A 144 -17.72 -16.90 -36.80
N PRO A 145 -16.81 -17.44 -37.62
CA PRO A 145 -15.42 -17.01 -37.58
C PRO A 145 -15.46 -15.50 -37.78
N ARG A 146 -15.30 -14.73 -36.68
CA ARG A 146 -14.96 -13.32 -36.80
C ARG A 146 -13.71 -13.41 -37.63
N MET A 147 -13.85 -13.01 -38.90
CA MET A 147 -12.76 -12.86 -39.84
C MET A 147 -11.55 -12.51 -39.01
N ALA A 148 -10.49 -13.31 -39.11
CA ALA A 148 -9.17 -12.86 -38.72
C ALA A 148 -8.99 -11.53 -39.50
N LEU A 149 -9.46 -10.45 -38.87
CA LEU A 149 -9.58 -9.14 -39.47
C LEU A 149 -8.11 -8.81 -39.64
N ALA A 150 -7.63 -8.91 -40.87
CA ALA A 150 -6.22 -8.84 -41.18
C ALA A 150 -5.72 -7.56 -40.52
N ILE A 151 -5.00 -7.72 -39.40
CA ILE A 151 -4.61 -6.62 -38.53
C ILE A 151 -3.78 -5.71 -39.43
N SER A 152 -4.33 -4.55 -39.79
CA SER A 152 -3.65 -3.67 -40.73
C SER A 152 -2.29 -3.28 -40.13
N PRO A 153 -1.23 -3.11 -40.93
CA PRO A 153 0.08 -2.70 -40.41
C PRO A 153 0.00 -1.43 -39.55
N GLU A 154 -0.93 -0.53 -39.89
CA GLU A 154 -1.24 0.69 -39.12
C GLU A 154 -1.76 0.40 -37.71
N SER A 155 -2.68 -0.55 -37.57
CA SER A 155 -3.26 -0.94 -36.28
C SER A 155 -2.21 -1.55 -35.32
N VAL A 156 -1.21 -2.25 -35.85
CA VAL A 156 -0.06 -2.74 -35.06
C VAL A 156 0.80 -1.58 -34.55
N LEU A 157 1.10 -0.63 -35.43
CA LEU A 157 1.91 0.55 -35.09
C LEU A 157 1.27 1.40 -34.00
N ILE A 158 -0.06 1.57 -34.02
CA ILE A 158 -0.81 2.30 -33.00
C ILE A 158 -0.64 1.66 -31.61
N GLY A 159 -0.77 0.33 -31.51
CA GLY A 159 -0.55 -0.38 -30.25
C GLY A 159 0.89 -0.31 -29.75
N GLN A 160 1.87 -0.43 -30.65
CA GLN A 160 3.28 -0.30 -30.30
C GLN A 160 3.65 1.12 -29.84
N ASP A 161 3.08 2.16 -30.43
CA ASP A 161 3.27 3.54 -29.97
C ASP A 161 2.71 3.75 -28.57
N LEU A 162 1.47 3.33 -28.32
CA LEU A 162 0.86 3.40 -26.98
C LEU A 162 1.67 2.59 -25.96
N GLY A 163 2.08 1.38 -26.31
CA GLY A 163 2.91 0.53 -25.45
C GLY A 163 4.24 1.21 -25.07
N ARG A 164 4.93 1.84 -26.04
CA ARG A 164 6.16 2.60 -25.74
C ARG A 164 5.92 3.77 -24.79
N ARG A 165 4.82 4.51 -24.95
CA ARG A 165 4.46 5.63 -24.06
C ARG A 165 4.15 5.14 -22.64
N ILE A 166 3.36 4.09 -22.50
CA ILE A 166 3.07 3.47 -21.19
C ILE A 166 4.36 2.98 -20.54
N ARG A 167 5.24 2.30 -21.29
CA ARG A 167 6.53 1.83 -20.78
C ARG A 167 7.42 2.96 -20.30
N LEU A 168 7.53 4.03 -21.09
CA LEU A 168 8.35 5.19 -20.75
C LEU A 168 7.83 5.84 -19.46
N MET A 169 6.53 6.11 -19.41
CA MET A 169 5.91 6.76 -18.25
C MET A 169 5.96 5.87 -17.01
N GLY A 170 5.71 4.56 -17.14
CA GLY A 170 5.85 3.63 -16.03
C GLY A 170 7.27 3.55 -15.47
N TRP A 171 8.31 3.63 -16.31
CA TRP A 171 9.69 3.73 -15.81
C TRP A 171 9.98 5.06 -15.13
N MET A 172 9.51 6.18 -15.70
CA MET A 172 9.70 7.51 -15.08
C MET A 172 8.99 7.59 -13.72
N GLY A 173 7.73 7.14 -13.65
CA GLY A 173 6.95 7.08 -12.42
C GLY A 173 7.60 6.17 -11.37
N PHE A 174 8.01 4.96 -11.76
CA PHE A 174 8.73 4.05 -10.87
C PHE A 174 9.96 4.68 -10.23
N TRP A 175 10.83 5.33 -11.03
CA TRP A 175 12.05 5.94 -10.50
C TRP A 175 11.76 7.16 -9.63
N LEU A 176 10.78 7.99 -10.02
CA LEU A 176 10.34 9.13 -9.22
C LEU A 176 9.82 8.66 -7.85
N ASP A 177 8.87 7.72 -7.85
CA ASP A 177 8.25 7.18 -6.65
C ASP A 177 9.29 6.48 -5.77
N PHE A 178 10.22 5.73 -6.37
CA PHE A 178 11.31 5.07 -5.64
C PHE A 178 12.22 6.08 -4.92
N VAL A 179 12.67 7.12 -5.62
CA VAL A 179 13.53 8.17 -5.02
C VAL A 179 12.76 8.90 -3.93
N LEU A 180 11.50 9.27 -4.16
CA LEU A 180 10.69 9.96 -3.15
C LEU A 180 10.39 9.07 -1.95
N ALA A 181 10.14 7.76 -2.14
CA ALA A 181 10.00 6.81 -1.04
C ALA A 181 11.31 6.70 -0.23
N PHE A 182 12.46 6.63 -0.90
CA PHE A 182 13.78 6.57 -0.26
C PHE A 182 14.09 7.82 0.56
N LEU A 183 13.69 9.01 0.09
CA LEU A 183 13.85 10.26 0.84
C LEU A 183 12.84 10.39 1.99
N THR A 184 11.62 9.89 1.81
CA THR A 184 10.50 10.07 2.75
C THR A 184 10.56 9.09 3.92
N ALA A 185 10.87 7.82 3.67
CA ALA A 185 10.82 6.79 4.70
C ALA A 185 11.74 7.08 5.90
N PRO A 186 13.01 7.54 5.71
CA PRO A 186 13.86 7.95 6.83
C PRO A 186 13.32 9.16 7.60
N LEU A 187 12.72 10.15 6.90
CA LEU A 187 12.15 11.33 7.54
C LEU A 187 10.99 10.95 8.48
N LEU A 188 10.11 10.05 8.03
CA LEU A 188 9.04 9.52 8.89
C LEU A 188 9.58 8.66 10.03
N ALA A 189 10.62 7.85 9.78
CA ALA A 189 11.25 7.04 10.82
C ALA A 189 11.87 7.91 11.93
N PHE A 190 12.58 8.98 11.57
CA PHE A 190 13.12 9.94 12.55
C PHE A 190 12.00 10.69 13.27
N GLY A 191 10.93 11.06 12.57
CA GLY A 191 9.73 11.62 13.18
C GLY A 191 9.13 10.71 14.24
N ALA A 192 9.07 9.40 13.95
CA ALA A 192 8.48 8.39 14.84
C ALA A 192 9.26 8.24 16.15
N VAL A 193 10.59 8.21 16.07
CA VAL A 193 11.48 8.01 17.22
C VAL A 193 11.50 9.25 18.13
N GLY A 194 11.31 10.45 17.56
CA GLY A 194 11.42 11.71 18.30
C GLY A 194 10.15 12.22 18.98
N GLN A 195 9.00 11.55 18.84
CA GLN A 195 7.75 12.01 19.44
C GLN A 195 7.50 11.39 20.83
N SER A 196 7.21 12.26 21.82
CA SER A 196 6.57 11.87 23.07
C SER A 196 5.09 11.55 22.78
N ILE A 197 4.70 10.29 22.99
CA ILE A 197 3.35 9.79 22.66
C ILE A 197 2.34 10.42 23.63
N SER A 198 1.70 11.53 23.26
CA SER A 198 0.71 12.19 24.11
C SER A 198 -0.60 12.60 23.41
N SER A 199 -0.79 12.33 22.12
CA SER A 199 -2.03 12.71 21.43
C SER A 199 -3.09 11.62 21.51
N THR A 200 -4.26 11.95 22.09
CA THR A 200 -5.42 11.06 22.23
C THR A 200 -6.26 10.96 20.94
N VAL A 201 -5.95 11.75 19.92
CA VAL A 201 -6.65 11.77 18.63
C VAL A 201 -5.65 11.59 17.49
N TRP A 202 -5.64 10.39 16.92
CA TRP A 202 -4.68 9.94 15.92
C TRP A 202 -4.76 10.69 14.57
N VAL A 203 -5.98 11.07 14.18
CA VAL A 203 -6.28 11.75 12.90
C VAL A 203 -5.76 13.19 12.86
N SER A 204 -5.51 13.84 14.00
CA SER A 204 -4.99 15.20 14.05
C SER A 204 -3.46 15.29 13.93
N ASP A 205 -2.75 14.16 13.97
CA ASP A 205 -1.29 14.16 13.94
C ASP A 205 -0.76 13.94 12.51
N PRO A 206 0.05 14.86 11.98
CA PRO A 206 0.55 14.81 10.61
C PRO A 206 1.41 13.57 10.28
N ILE A 207 2.05 12.93 11.27
CA ILE A 207 2.91 11.77 11.00
C ILE A 207 2.11 10.57 10.44
N HIS A 208 0.88 10.43 10.90
CA HIS A 208 -0.01 9.33 10.53
C HIS A 208 -0.51 9.41 9.11
N TRP A 209 -0.83 10.61 8.66
CA TRP A 209 -1.13 10.90 7.25
C TRP A 209 0.08 10.59 6.37
N GLY A 210 1.29 10.86 6.86
CA GLY A 210 2.54 10.48 6.20
C GLY A 210 2.65 8.97 5.99
N TYR A 211 2.32 8.15 6.99
CA TYR A 211 2.33 6.69 6.82
C TYR A 211 1.31 6.19 5.80
N PHE A 212 0.10 6.75 5.78
CA PHE A 212 -0.89 6.40 4.77
C PHE A 212 -0.45 6.79 3.36
N GLY A 213 0.11 8.00 3.20
CA GLY A 213 0.67 8.44 1.93
C GLY A 213 1.81 7.52 1.48
N LEU A 214 2.72 7.15 2.38
CA LEU A 214 3.81 6.22 2.06
C LEU A 214 3.29 4.82 1.64
N GLY A 215 2.25 4.31 2.30
CA GLY A 215 1.60 3.05 1.90
C GLY A 215 0.99 3.12 0.50
N LEU A 216 0.32 4.23 0.17
CA LEU A 216 -0.21 4.46 -1.17
C LEU A 216 0.90 4.66 -2.20
N LEU A 217 2.03 5.26 -1.82
CA LEU A 217 3.20 5.43 -2.70
C LEU A 217 3.79 4.07 -3.10
N PHE A 218 3.91 3.12 -2.17
CA PHE A 218 4.32 1.76 -2.52
C PHE A 218 3.33 1.07 -3.48
N ALA A 219 2.03 1.32 -3.32
CA ALA A 219 1.03 0.82 -4.26
C ALA A 219 1.17 1.46 -5.66
N SER A 220 1.46 2.77 -5.73
CA SER A 220 1.76 3.49 -6.98
C SER A 220 3.00 2.90 -7.66
N LEU A 221 4.10 2.76 -6.93
CA LEU A 221 5.35 2.18 -7.41
C LEU A 221 5.16 0.77 -8.00
N PHE A 222 4.33 -0.06 -7.35
CA PHE A 222 3.95 -1.37 -7.88
C PHE A 222 3.16 -1.26 -9.19
N LEU A 223 2.19 -0.35 -9.28
CA LEU A 223 1.37 -0.15 -10.47
C LEU A 223 2.20 0.40 -11.64
N ASP A 224 3.18 1.26 -11.39
CA ASP A 224 4.10 1.81 -12.38
C ASP A 224 5.02 0.72 -12.95
N LEU A 225 5.59 -0.12 -12.09
CA LEU A 225 6.35 -1.28 -12.52
C LEU A 225 5.47 -2.26 -13.31
N PHE A 226 4.26 -2.51 -12.84
CA PHE A 226 3.32 -3.40 -13.52
C PHE A 226 2.92 -2.86 -14.90
N SER A 227 2.61 -1.58 -15.02
CA SER A 227 2.26 -0.93 -16.29
C SER A 227 3.39 -1.05 -17.31
N THR A 228 4.64 -0.92 -16.84
CA THR A 228 5.85 -1.09 -17.63
C THR A 228 5.94 -2.52 -18.18
N ILE A 229 5.67 -3.54 -17.38
CA ILE A 229 5.68 -4.94 -17.81
C ILE A 229 4.49 -5.23 -18.76
N ALA A 230 3.30 -4.71 -18.41
CA ALA A 230 2.07 -4.90 -19.17
C ALA A 230 2.15 -4.28 -20.58
N SER A 231 2.86 -3.16 -20.73
CA SER A 231 3.07 -2.52 -22.03
C SER A 231 3.73 -3.45 -23.06
N GLY A 232 4.61 -4.37 -22.62
CA GLY A 232 5.24 -5.36 -23.48
C GLY A 232 4.26 -6.40 -24.06
N ARG A 233 3.06 -6.55 -23.47
CA ARG A 233 1.97 -7.35 -24.07
C ARG A 233 1.24 -6.56 -25.14
N LEU A 234 0.90 -5.31 -24.84
CA LEU A 234 0.27 -4.40 -25.78
C LEU A 234 1.11 -4.21 -27.06
N MET A 235 2.45 -4.19 -26.95
CA MET A 235 3.34 -4.12 -28.12
C MET A 235 3.38 -5.39 -28.96
N ARG A 236 3.10 -6.57 -28.37
CA ARG A 236 3.13 -7.88 -29.06
C ARG A 236 1.79 -8.24 -29.67
N ASP A 237 0.71 -7.92 -28.99
CA ASP A 237 -0.66 -8.21 -29.42
C ASP A 237 -1.58 -7.01 -29.16
N PRO A 238 -1.53 -5.99 -30.04
CA PRO A 238 -2.38 -4.80 -29.94
C PRO A 238 -3.87 -5.10 -30.01
N ALA A 239 -4.27 -6.07 -30.83
CA ALA A 239 -5.67 -6.32 -31.14
C ALA A 239 -6.45 -6.88 -29.93
N SER A 240 -5.82 -7.75 -29.14
CA SER A 240 -6.46 -8.27 -27.91
C SER A 240 -6.63 -7.22 -26.81
N VAL A 241 -5.82 -6.16 -26.82
CA VAL A 241 -5.86 -5.10 -25.79
C VAL A 241 -6.73 -3.92 -26.23
N LEU A 242 -6.60 -3.46 -27.48
CA LEU A 242 -7.35 -2.30 -27.98
C LEU A 242 -8.79 -2.65 -28.37
N GLY A 243 -9.02 -3.88 -28.87
CA GLY A 243 -10.34 -4.41 -29.22
C GLY A 243 -11.18 -4.93 -28.04
N ALA A 244 -10.55 -5.20 -26.89
CA ALA A 244 -11.26 -5.51 -25.65
C ALA A 244 -11.76 -4.23 -24.96
N ASP A 245 -12.75 -4.34 -24.06
CA ASP A 245 -13.26 -3.18 -23.30
C ASP A 245 -12.13 -2.48 -22.50
N GLN A 246 -12.07 -1.15 -22.59
CA GLN A 246 -10.97 -0.33 -22.05
C GLN A 246 -10.83 -0.52 -20.54
N SER A 247 -11.97 -0.60 -19.84
CA SER A 247 -12.03 -0.79 -18.40
C SER A 247 -11.28 -2.06 -17.97
N THR A 248 -11.31 -3.09 -18.82
CA THR A 248 -10.72 -4.41 -18.54
C THR A 248 -9.27 -4.50 -19.03
N ALA A 249 -8.95 -3.90 -20.18
CA ALA A 249 -7.65 -4.05 -20.83
C ALA A 249 -6.57 -3.13 -20.22
N LEU A 250 -6.94 -1.93 -19.79
CA LEU A 250 -6.04 -0.91 -19.24
C LEU A 250 -6.46 -0.48 -17.82
N TRP A 251 -7.05 -1.40 -17.06
CA TRP A 251 -7.55 -1.18 -15.70
C TRP A 251 -6.51 -0.54 -14.77
N PHE A 252 -5.22 -0.86 -14.97
CA PHE A 252 -4.12 -0.35 -14.16
C PHE A 252 -3.95 1.17 -14.28
N LEU A 253 -4.35 1.80 -15.40
CA LEU A 253 -4.35 3.26 -15.53
C LEU A 253 -5.40 3.89 -14.60
N GLY A 254 -6.60 3.28 -14.52
CA GLY A 254 -7.64 3.71 -13.59
C GLY A 254 -7.28 3.47 -12.13
N ALA A 255 -6.72 2.29 -11.81
CA ALA A 255 -6.25 1.97 -10.48
C ALA A 255 -5.11 2.91 -10.04
N GLY A 256 -4.13 3.17 -10.92
CA GLY A 256 -3.03 4.09 -10.67
C GLY A 256 -3.52 5.52 -10.45
N SER A 257 -4.47 5.98 -11.26
CA SER A 257 -5.10 7.30 -11.07
C SER A 257 -5.81 7.40 -9.72
N LEU A 258 -6.55 6.38 -9.29
CA LEU A 258 -7.26 6.38 -8.01
C LEU A 258 -6.30 6.38 -6.83
N VAL A 259 -5.29 5.48 -6.85
CA VAL A 259 -4.27 5.39 -5.80
C VAL A 259 -3.54 6.72 -5.65
N ASN A 260 -3.12 7.34 -6.76
CA ASN A 260 -2.44 8.62 -6.74
C ASN A 260 -3.35 9.79 -6.35
N ALA A 261 -4.63 9.77 -6.70
CA ALA A 261 -5.58 10.79 -6.24
C ALA A 261 -5.79 10.70 -4.72
N LEU A 262 -6.02 9.49 -4.19
CA LEU A 262 -6.16 9.26 -2.75
C LEU A 262 -4.87 9.64 -2.01
N GLY A 263 -3.72 9.25 -2.54
CA GLY A 263 -2.41 9.58 -1.99
C GLY A 263 -2.16 11.09 -1.94
N SER A 264 -2.59 11.82 -2.97
CA SER A 264 -2.52 13.28 -3.01
C SER A 264 -3.38 13.91 -1.91
N VAL A 265 -4.63 13.47 -1.74
CA VAL A 265 -5.54 13.99 -0.70
C VAL A 265 -4.99 13.72 0.70
N VAL A 266 -4.57 12.48 0.96
CA VAL A 266 -4.00 12.06 2.26
C VAL A 266 -2.76 12.89 2.59
N SER A 267 -1.84 13.03 1.63
CA SER A 267 -0.59 13.77 1.83
C SER A 267 -0.83 15.28 1.97
N PHE A 268 -1.81 15.83 1.25
CA PHE A 268 -2.21 17.24 1.39
C PHE A 268 -2.72 17.56 2.79
N ILE A 269 -3.53 16.67 3.37
CA ILE A 269 -3.97 16.79 4.77
C ILE A 269 -2.77 16.76 5.72
N GLY A 270 -1.84 15.81 5.52
CA GLY A 270 -0.61 15.73 6.30
C GLY A 270 0.27 16.98 6.22
N VAL A 271 0.41 17.59 5.04
CA VAL A 271 1.09 18.88 4.86
C VAL A 271 0.38 19.99 5.63
N GLY A 272 -0.95 20.11 5.48
CA GLY A 272 -1.74 21.13 6.14
C GLY A 272 -1.66 21.05 7.67
N LEU A 273 -1.76 19.84 8.23
CA LEU A 273 -1.60 19.61 9.66
C LEU A 273 -0.18 19.90 10.15
N SER A 274 0.84 19.56 9.36
CA SER A 274 2.23 19.89 9.70
C SER A 274 2.45 21.40 9.75
N ILE A 275 1.92 22.15 8.79
CA ILE A 275 1.99 23.63 8.77
C ILE A 275 1.25 24.20 9.99
N ALA A 276 0.02 23.73 10.26
CA ALA A 276 -0.76 24.19 11.41
C ALA A 276 -0.03 23.93 12.74
N LEU A 277 0.59 22.75 12.89
CA LEU A 277 1.39 22.39 14.06
C LEU A 277 2.60 23.33 14.22
N LEU A 278 3.34 23.59 13.14
CA LEU A 278 4.48 24.50 13.16
C LEU A 278 4.06 25.94 13.50
N VAL A 279 2.95 26.42 12.95
CA VAL A 279 2.40 27.74 13.28
C VAL A 279 1.99 27.78 14.75
N ALA A 280 1.23 26.81 15.24
CA ALA A 280 0.79 26.75 16.63
C ALA A 280 1.98 26.76 17.61
N LYS A 281 3.01 25.96 17.31
CA LYS A 281 4.24 25.91 18.10
C LYS A 281 5.07 27.18 18.00
N THR A 282 5.05 27.93 16.90
CA THR A 282 5.83 29.18 16.77
C THR A 282 5.14 30.35 17.46
N VAL A 283 3.80 30.48 17.35
CA VAL A 283 3.06 31.58 18.00
C VAL A 283 2.92 31.40 19.51
N SER A 284 3.06 30.18 20.00
CA SER A 284 2.85 29.83 21.42
C SER A 284 4.16 29.67 22.20
N GLN A 285 5.24 30.38 21.84
CA GLN A 285 6.53 30.31 22.54
C GLN A 285 6.75 31.52 23.47
N PRO A 286 6.42 31.43 24.77
CA PRO A 286 6.90 32.38 25.74
C PRO A 286 8.44 32.39 25.81
N PRO A 287 9.06 33.53 26.19
CA PRO A 287 10.48 33.58 26.48
C PRO A 287 10.87 32.50 27.50
N GLY A 288 11.94 31.73 27.22
CA GLY A 288 12.45 30.69 28.10
C GLY A 288 11.74 29.32 28.02
N ILE A 289 10.71 29.15 27.18
CA ILE A 289 9.96 27.88 27.08
C ILE A 289 10.83 26.69 26.64
N ALA A 290 11.90 26.94 25.87
CA ALA A 290 12.83 25.90 25.44
C ALA A 290 13.57 25.22 26.60
N ILE A 291 13.65 25.87 27.77
CA ILE A 291 14.30 25.33 28.98
C ILE A 291 13.28 24.53 29.81
N THR A 292 12.02 24.94 29.82
CA THR A 292 10.98 24.40 30.71
C THR A 292 10.09 23.34 30.06
N ASP A 293 9.83 23.43 28.76
CA ASP A 293 9.03 22.47 27.99
C ASP A 293 9.48 22.41 26.51
N PRO A 294 10.51 21.60 26.19
CA PRO A 294 11.07 21.48 24.84
C PRO A 294 10.09 20.92 23.79
N ASP A 295 8.96 20.32 24.20
CA ASP A 295 7.99 19.79 23.25
C ASP A 295 7.09 20.90 22.65
N ARG A 296 7.04 22.06 23.30
CA ARG A 296 6.32 23.26 22.82
C ARG A 296 7.06 24.07 21.78
N ILE A 297 8.38 23.86 21.62
CA ILE A 297 9.13 24.48 20.54
C ILE A 297 9.05 23.65 19.25
N VAL A 298 9.29 24.32 18.12
CA VAL A 298 9.44 23.63 16.83
C VAL A 298 10.71 22.80 16.87
N ARG A 299 10.57 21.50 16.63
CA ARG A 299 11.69 20.55 16.59
C ARG A 299 12.01 20.20 15.14
N ALA A 300 13.26 19.80 14.87
CA ALA A 300 13.66 19.34 13.53
C ALA A 300 12.78 18.20 12.99
N LEU A 301 12.34 17.29 13.88
CA LEU A 301 11.42 16.20 13.52
C LEU A 301 10.05 16.69 13.04
N ASP A 302 9.54 17.83 13.53
CA ASP A 302 8.26 18.38 13.06
C ASP A 302 8.40 18.84 11.59
N VAL A 303 9.58 19.36 11.21
CA VAL A 303 9.91 19.74 9.82
C VAL A 303 10.17 18.51 8.95
N PHE A 304 10.77 17.44 9.49
CA PHE A 304 10.93 16.18 8.74
C PHE A 304 9.58 15.57 8.36
N ILE A 305 8.59 15.61 9.27
CA ILE A 305 7.23 15.15 8.99
C ILE A 305 6.56 16.01 7.91
N LEU A 306 6.74 17.33 7.95
CA LEU A 306 6.27 18.23 6.89
C LEU A 306 6.89 17.85 5.54
N MET A 307 8.22 17.71 5.48
CA MET A 307 8.95 17.37 4.26
C MET A 307 8.55 16.00 3.72
N ALA A 308 8.34 15.01 4.60
CA ALA A 308 7.84 13.70 4.22
C ALA A 308 6.47 13.80 3.54
N ASN A 309 5.50 14.46 4.17
CA ASN A 309 4.16 14.64 3.60
C ASN A 309 4.20 15.43 2.29
N PHE A 310 5.08 16.43 2.17
CA PHE A 310 5.25 17.20 0.95
C PHE A 310 5.82 16.34 -0.21
N ASN A 311 6.84 15.51 0.06
CA ASN A 311 7.39 14.59 -0.93
C ASN A 311 6.33 13.58 -1.41
N LEU A 312 5.52 13.06 -0.49
CA LEU A 312 4.41 12.16 -0.82
C LEU A 312 3.34 12.85 -1.68
N LEU A 313 2.99 14.10 -1.34
CA LEU A 313 2.06 14.91 -2.13
C LEU A 313 2.59 15.11 -3.55
N LEU A 314 3.88 15.45 -3.69
CA LEU A 314 4.53 15.63 -4.99
C LEU A 314 4.49 14.35 -5.83
N ALA A 315 4.88 13.21 -5.24
CA ALA A 315 4.89 11.92 -5.92
C ALA A 315 3.51 11.59 -6.49
N HIS A 316 2.50 11.63 -5.63
CA HIS A 316 1.14 11.32 -5.98
C HIS A 316 0.53 12.30 -6.98
N PHE A 317 0.82 13.60 -6.85
CA PHE A 317 0.33 14.59 -7.79
C PHE A 317 0.89 14.38 -9.20
N VAL A 318 2.20 14.08 -9.31
CA VAL A 318 2.82 13.73 -10.60
C VAL A 318 2.24 12.43 -11.15
N GLY A 319 2.02 11.42 -10.29
CA GLY A 319 1.37 10.16 -10.65
C GLY A 319 -0.05 10.34 -11.21
N VAL A 320 -0.86 11.25 -10.64
CA VAL A 320 -2.18 11.61 -11.21
C VAL A 320 -2.01 12.20 -12.60
N GLY A 321 -1.11 13.17 -12.78
CA GLY A 321 -0.85 13.80 -14.07
C GLY A 321 -0.44 12.79 -15.14
N ALA A 322 0.46 11.87 -14.79
CA ALA A 322 0.90 10.77 -15.63
C ALA A 322 -0.26 9.84 -16.02
N ALA A 323 -1.08 9.42 -15.05
CA ALA A 323 -2.21 8.50 -15.29
C ALA A 323 -3.29 9.14 -16.18
N VAL A 324 -3.63 10.40 -15.95
CA VAL A 324 -4.58 11.16 -16.78
C VAL A 324 -4.05 11.29 -18.22
N TRP A 325 -2.77 11.64 -18.37
CA TRP A 325 -2.15 11.75 -19.68
C TRP A 325 -2.16 10.42 -20.45
N LEU A 326 -1.75 9.32 -19.81
CA LEU A 326 -1.78 7.99 -20.43
C LEU A 326 -3.21 7.55 -20.78
N SER A 327 -4.19 7.92 -19.96
CA SER A 327 -5.61 7.63 -20.23
C SER A 327 -6.10 8.35 -21.50
N MET A 328 -5.73 9.61 -21.69
CA MET A 328 -6.01 10.35 -22.93
C MET A 328 -5.34 9.71 -24.15
N GLN A 329 -4.08 9.28 -24.01
CA GLN A 329 -3.37 8.62 -25.11
C GLN A 329 -3.98 7.26 -25.47
N ALA A 330 -4.44 6.51 -24.47
CA ALA A 330 -5.16 5.26 -24.67
C ALA A 330 -6.48 5.46 -25.43
N LEU A 331 -7.27 6.48 -25.05
CA LEU A 331 -8.49 6.84 -25.77
C LEU A 331 -8.20 7.20 -27.23
N LYS A 332 -7.18 8.05 -27.47
CA LYS A 332 -6.76 8.45 -28.82
C LYS A 332 -6.30 7.26 -29.66
N ALA A 333 -5.52 6.35 -29.08
CA ALA A 333 -5.06 5.14 -29.75
C ALA A 333 -6.23 4.22 -30.12
N ARG A 334 -7.22 4.04 -29.24
CA ARG A 334 -8.41 3.23 -29.53
C ARG A 334 -9.27 3.84 -30.63
N HIS A 335 -9.46 5.16 -30.63
CA HIS A 335 -10.20 5.82 -31.71
C HIS A 335 -9.53 5.60 -33.07
N LYS A 336 -8.20 5.79 -33.15
CA LYS A 336 -7.44 5.48 -34.38
C LYS A 336 -7.52 4.01 -34.77
N PHE A 337 -7.44 3.11 -33.79
CA PHE A 337 -7.55 1.67 -34.00
C PHE A 337 -8.93 1.29 -34.54
N ALA A 338 -10.01 1.88 -34.02
CA ALA A 338 -11.36 1.67 -34.52
C ALA A 338 -11.51 2.13 -35.98
N VAL A 339 -11.07 3.36 -36.29
CA VAL A 339 -11.08 3.89 -37.67
C VAL A 339 -10.28 3.02 -38.65
N ALA A 340 -9.16 2.45 -38.19
CA ALA A 340 -8.32 1.57 -39.01
C ALA A 340 -8.95 0.19 -39.28
N LEU A 341 -10.01 -0.19 -38.56
CA LEU A 341 -10.72 -1.47 -38.75
C LEU A 341 -11.98 -1.34 -39.63
N GLY A 342 -12.39 -0.11 -39.98
CA GLY A 342 -13.62 0.20 -40.73
C GLY A 342 -14.79 0.54 -39.82
#